data_AF-A0A8T3MMG6-F1
#
_entry.id   AF-A0A8T3MMG6-F1
#
_cell.length_a   1.000
_cell.length_b   1.000
_cell.length_c   1.000
_cell.angle_alpha   90.00
_cell.angle_beta   90.00
_cell.angle_gamma   90.00
#
_symmetry.space_group_name_H-M   'P 1'
#
loop_
_entity.id
_entity.type
_entity.pdbx_description
1 polymer ?
#
loop_
_entity_poly.entity_id
_entity_poly.type
_entity_poly.pdbx_seq_one_letter_code
_entity_poly.pdbx_strand_id
1 'polypeptide(L)'
;MSRAMRVRQLVRFARSPDGDRRHAERTAALLRARGGDDDLVLAGLLHDVAKPARTRLWHRVAGALLPAAARRRLARGGGTLARYLDHARLGAEEARRRGVSARVIRLIERHHERPVTSEERMLHEADREAVP
;
A
#
# COMPACT_ATOMS: atom_id res chain seq x y z
N MET A 1 4.02 -0.66 17.21
CA MET A 1 2.80 0.17 17.07
C MET A 1 1.55 -0.68 17.27
N SER A 2 0.65 -0.30 18.19
CA SER A 2 -0.58 -1.06 18.50
C SER A 2 -1.61 -1.00 17.35
N ARG A 3 -2.43 -2.05 17.19
CA ARG A 3 -3.56 -2.08 16.24
C ARG A 3 -4.52 -0.89 16.42
N ALA A 4 -4.77 -0.48 17.67
CA ALA A 4 -5.64 0.66 17.98
C ALA A 4 -5.09 1.99 17.44
N MET A 5 -3.77 2.19 17.54
CA MET A 5 -3.09 3.38 17.02
C MET A 5 -3.19 3.43 15.49
N ARG A 6 -3.04 2.29 14.81
CA ARG A 6 -3.21 2.18 13.36
C ARG A 6 -4.62 2.55 12.92
N VAL A 7 -5.65 2.10 13.64
CA VAL A 7 -7.04 2.46 13.34
C VAL A 7 -7.26 3.97 13.48
N ARG A 8 -6.72 4.60 14.54
CA ARG A 8 -6.83 6.05 14.73
C ARG A 8 -6.20 6.85 13.59
N GLN A 9 -5.01 6.45 13.13
CA GLN A 9 -4.36 7.07 11.97
C GLN A 9 -5.21 6.92 10.69
N LEU A 10 -5.75 5.72 10.43
CA LEU A 10 -6.63 5.47 9.28
C LEU A 10 -7.91 6.32 9.31
N VAL A 11 -8.47 6.60 10.50
CA VAL A 11 -9.63 7.49 10.65
C VAL A 11 -9.29 8.92 10.25
N ARG A 12 -8.15 9.46 10.70
CA ARG A 12 -7.71 10.82 10.30
C ARG A 12 -7.47 10.90 8.80
N PHE A 13 -6.76 9.90 8.29
CA PHE A 13 -6.44 9.77 6.88
C PHE A 13 -7.70 9.74 5.99
N ALA A 14 -8.69 8.92 6.33
CA ALA A 14 -9.89 8.73 5.52
C ALA A 14 -10.79 9.97 5.42
N ARG A 15 -10.54 11.01 6.24
CA ARG A 15 -11.23 12.30 6.15
C ARG A 15 -10.63 13.25 5.11
N SER A 16 -9.46 12.91 4.55
CA SER A 16 -8.79 13.71 3.52
C SER A 16 -9.20 13.25 2.11
N PRO A 17 -9.80 14.13 1.26
CA PRO A 17 -10.16 13.80 -0.12
C PRO A 17 -8.96 13.36 -0.98
N ASP A 18 -7.77 13.89 -0.69
CA ASP A 18 -6.51 13.60 -1.38
C ASP A 18 -5.64 12.59 -0.61
N GLY A 19 -6.20 11.86 0.36
CA GLY A 19 -5.44 11.02 1.28
C GLY A 19 -4.45 10.11 0.56
N ASP A 20 -4.92 9.28 -0.38
CA ASP A 20 -4.10 8.26 -1.04
C ASP A 20 -2.96 8.88 -1.88
N ARG A 21 -3.21 10.01 -2.56
CA ARG A 21 -2.17 10.72 -3.33
C ARG A 21 -1.11 11.31 -2.42
N ARG A 22 -1.50 12.04 -1.37
CA ARG A 22 -0.56 12.63 -0.40
C ARG A 22 0.21 11.57 0.38
N HIS A 23 -0.38 10.39 0.56
CA HIS A 23 0.28 9.23 1.15
C HIS A 23 1.37 8.71 0.22
N ALA A 24 1.07 8.45 -1.04
CA ALA A 24 2.06 8.01 -2.02
C ALA A 24 3.22 9.01 -2.18
N GLU A 25 2.91 10.32 -2.27
CA GLU A 25 3.91 11.39 -2.33
C GLU A 25 4.81 11.41 -1.09
N ARG A 26 4.23 11.25 0.11
CA ARG A 26 4.98 11.19 1.38
C ARG A 26 5.83 9.93 1.49
N THR A 27 5.29 8.77 1.12
CA THR A 27 6.05 7.51 1.08
C THR A 27 7.28 7.67 0.17
N ALA A 28 7.11 8.23 -1.02
CA ALA A 28 8.19 8.48 -1.96
C ALA A 28 9.23 9.47 -1.42
N ALA A 29 8.79 10.55 -0.76
CA ALA A 29 9.69 11.51 -0.13
C ALA A 29 10.52 10.87 0.99
N LEU A 30 9.89 10.05 1.84
CA LEU A 30 10.55 9.31 2.91
C LEU A 30 11.55 8.28 2.38
N LEU A 31 11.21 7.58 1.29
CA LEU A 31 12.14 6.64 0.64
C LEU A 31 13.37 7.36 0.09
N ARG A 32 13.17 8.48 -0.60
CA ARG A 32 14.28 9.30 -1.11
C ARG A 32 15.16 9.81 0.03
N ALA A 33 14.56 10.30 1.12
CA ALA A 33 15.29 10.76 2.30
C ALA A 33 16.11 9.66 2.99
N ARG A 34 15.72 8.39 2.83
CA ARG A 34 16.44 7.21 3.34
C ARG A 34 17.46 6.62 2.37
N GLY A 35 17.71 7.30 1.24
CA GLY A 35 18.66 6.83 0.22
C GLY A 35 18.10 5.73 -0.68
N GLY A 36 16.77 5.61 -0.79
CA GLY A 36 16.15 4.73 -1.78
C GLY A 36 16.47 5.18 -3.21
N ASP A 37 16.78 4.23 -4.08
CA ASP A 37 17.00 4.47 -5.51
C ASP A 37 15.69 4.79 -6.25
N ASP A 38 15.80 5.18 -7.52
CA ASP A 38 14.66 5.59 -8.34
C ASP A 38 13.58 4.51 -8.45
N ASP A 39 13.97 3.24 -8.54
CA ASP A 39 13.05 2.10 -8.59
C ASP A 39 12.28 1.97 -7.26
N LEU A 40 12.94 2.08 -6.12
CA LEU A 40 12.29 2.02 -4.82
C LEU A 40 11.35 3.21 -4.60
N VAL A 41 11.77 4.42 -4.98
CA VAL A 41 10.94 5.63 -4.90
C VAL A 41 9.72 5.51 -5.82
N LEU A 42 9.90 5.02 -7.05
CA LEU A 42 8.80 4.79 -7.99
C LEU A 42 7.83 3.72 -7.48
N ALA A 43 8.33 2.64 -6.88
CA ALA A 43 7.49 1.66 -6.20
C ALA A 43 6.67 2.31 -5.07
N GLY A 44 7.30 3.19 -4.27
CA GLY A 44 6.61 3.99 -3.25
C GLY A 44 5.50 4.89 -3.81
N LEU A 45 5.69 5.50 -4.97
CA LEU A 45 4.64 6.30 -5.63
C LEU A 45 3.47 5.44 -6.14
N LEU A 46 3.77 4.22 -6.61
CA LEU A 46 2.80 3.39 -7.34
C LEU A 46 2.18 2.26 -6.50
N HIS A 47 2.68 1.97 -5.30
CA HIS A 47 2.26 0.76 -4.54
C HIS A 47 0.75 0.67 -4.30
N ASP A 48 0.09 1.82 -4.20
CA ASP A 48 -1.34 1.95 -3.94
C ASP A 48 -2.18 2.30 -5.17
N VAL A 49 -1.59 2.33 -6.37
CA VAL A 49 -2.23 2.85 -7.60
C VAL A 49 -3.55 2.15 -7.94
N ALA A 50 -3.69 0.87 -7.56
CA ALA A 50 -4.89 0.08 -7.82
C ALA A 50 -5.89 0.06 -6.64
N LYS A 51 -5.68 0.86 -5.59
CA LYS A 51 -6.68 1.01 -4.52
C LYS A 51 -7.99 1.53 -5.12
N PRO A 52 -9.15 0.90 -4.84
CA PRO A 52 -10.42 1.35 -5.39
C PRO A 52 -10.76 2.78 -4.92
N ALA A 53 -11.18 3.66 -5.84
CA ALA A 53 -11.60 5.03 -5.50
C ALA A 53 -12.78 5.07 -4.49
N ARG A 54 -13.64 4.03 -4.48
CA ARG A 54 -14.76 3.89 -3.53
C ARG A 54 -14.36 3.29 -2.18
N THR A 55 -13.08 3.28 -1.83
CA THR A 55 -12.57 2.74 -0.57
C THR A 55 -13.08 3.56 0.64
N ARG A 56 -14.03 2.98 1.38
CA ARG A 56 -14.50 3.49 2.68
C ARG A 56 -13.54 3.16 3.83
N LEU A 57 -13.68 3.88 4.95
CA LEU A 57 -12.92 3.66 6.19
C LEU A 57 -12.96 2.19 6.65
N TRP A 58 -14.14 1.57 6.65
CA TRP A 58 -14.27 0.19 7.14
C TRP A 58 -13.48 -0.82 6.29
N HIS A 59 -13.29 -0.59 4.98
CA HIS A 59 -12.42 -1.44 4.15
C HIS A 59 -10.95 -1.34 4.62
N ARG A 60 -10.50 -0.13 4.94
CA ARG A 60 -9.14 0.11 5.44
C ARG A 60 -8.92 -0.52 6.82
N VAL A 61 -9.90 -0.37 7.70
CA VAL A 61 -9.92 -1.02 9.02
C VAL A 61 -9.89 -2.54 8.88
N ALA A 62 -10.71 -3.11 7.99
CA ALA A 62 -10.69 -4.54 7.69
C ALA A 62 -9.30 -4.99 7.20
N GLY A 63 -8.68 -4.28 6.25
CA GLY A 63 -7.33 -4.60 5.79
C GLY A 63 -6.26 -4.56 6.89
N ALA A 64 -6.39 -3.62 7.84
CA ALA A 64 -5.46 -3.47 8.95
C ALA A 64 -5.62 -4.54 10.05
N LEU A 65 -6.84 -5.02 10.27
CA LEU A 65 -7.16 -5.95 11.37
C LEU A 65 -7.18 -7.42 10.94
N LEU A 66 -7.57 -7.71 9.70
CA LEU A 66 -7.68 -9.09 9.21
C LEU A 66 -6.30 -9.77 9.13
N PRO A 67 -6.20 -11.05 9.55
CA PRO A 67 -5.00 -11.83 9.35
C PRO A 67 -4.75 -12.09 7.86
N ALA A 68 -3.49 -12.31 7.48
CA ALA A 68 -3.10 -12.48 6.08
C ALA A 68 -3.88 -13.60 5.35
N ALA A 69 -4.17 -14.71 6.05
CA ALA A 69 -4.97 -15.81 5.49
C ALA A 69 -6.41 -15.37 5.15
N ALA A 70 -7.06 -14.61 6.03
CA ALA A 70 -8.41 -14.08 5.78
C ALA A 70 -8.40 -13.06 4.63
N ARG A 71 -7.38 -12.18 4.57
CA ARG A 71 -7.22 -11.24 3.46
C ARG A 71 -7.13 -11.95 2.12
N ARG A 72 -6.27 -12.96 2.01
CA ARG A 72 -6.11 -13.76 0.78
C ARG A 72 -7.39 -14.49 0.38
N ARG A 73 -8.16 -15.02 1.34
CA ARG A 73 -9.45 -15.65 1.04
C ARG A 73 -10.48 -14.66 0.50
N LEU A 74 -10.62 -13.50 1.16
CA LEU A 74 -11.60 -12.47 0.79
C LEU A 74 -11.23 -11.72 -0.49
N ALA A 75 -9.93 -11.60 -0.81
CA ALA A 75 -9.43 -11.00 -2.05
C ALA A 75 -9.94 -11.70 -3.31
N ARG A 76 -10.31 -13.00 -3.22
CA ARG A 76 -10.87 -13.78 -4.34
C ARG A 76 -12.35 -13.53 -4.58
N GLY A 77 -13.01 -12.74 -3.72
CA GLY A 77 -14.43 -12.42 -3.85
C GLY A 77 -14.70 -11.27 -4.82
N GLY A 78 -15.96 -10.81 -4.82
CA GLY A 78 -16.39 -9.62 -5.56
C GLY A 78 -16.41 -8.34 -4.70
N GLY A 79 -16.54 -7.20 -5.38
CA GLY A 79 -16.81 -5.92 -4.74
C GLY A 79 -15.58 -5.15 -4.23
N THR A 80 -15.84 -4.00 -3.59
CA THR A 80 -14.80 -3.04 -3.21
C THR A 80 -13.82 -3.59 -2.18
N LEU A 81 -14.29 -4.36 -1.18
CA LEU A 81 -13.40 -4.96 -0.18
C LEU A 81 -12.43 -5.96 -0.83
N ALA A 82 -12.92 -6.86 -1.69
CA ALA A 82 -12.07 -7.85 -2.34
C ALA A 82 -10.97 -7.16 -3.17
N ARG A 83 -11.35 -6.17 -3.99
CA ARG A 83 -10.40 -5.34 -4.75
C ARG A 83 -9.44 -4.56 -3.85
N TYR A 84 -9.93 -4.03 -2.73
CA TYR A 84 -9.06 -3.36 -1.75
C TYR A 84 -8.10 -4.34 -1.08
N LEU A 85 -8.43 -5.61 -0.90
CA LEU A 85 -7.50 -6.60 -0.34
C LEU A 85 -6.51 -7.13 -1.39
N ASP A 86 -6.86 -7.06 -2.67
CA ASP A 86 -6.06 -7.51 -3.81
C ASP A 86 -5.26 -6.40 -4.51
N HIS A 87 -5.33 -5.15 -4.01
CA HIS A 87 -4.77 -3.99 -4.73
C HIS A 87 -3.26 -4.07 -4.98
N ALA A 88 -2.50 -4.80 -4.15
CA ALA A 88 -1.07 -5.00 -4.40
C ALA A 88 -0.82 -5.75 -5.72
N ARG A 89 -1.55 -6.86 -5.92
CA ARG A 89 -1.48 -7.67 -7.15
C ARG A 89 -2.00 -6.88 -8.34
N LEU A 90 -3.15 -6.23 -8.20
CA LEU A 90 -3.74 -5.37 -9.25
C LEU A 90 -2.83 -4.18 -9.61
N GLY A 91 -2.13 -3.61 -8.62
CA GLY A 91 -1.17 -2.54 -8.79
C GLY A 91 0.07 -3.00 -9.55
N ALA A 92 0.55 -4.21 -9.26
CA ALA A 92 1.65 -4.83 -10.00
C ALA A 92 1.27 -5.11 -11.46
N GLU A 93 0.04 -5.52 -11.74
CA GLU A 93 -0.48 -5.65 -13.11
C GLU A 93 -0.55 -4.30 -13.85
N GLU A 94 -0.97 -3.24 -13.16
CA GLU A 94 -0.97 -1.89 -13.72
C GLU A 94 0.45 -1.39 -14.01
N ALA A 95 1.38 -1.64 -13.09
CA ALA A 95 2.79 -1.35 -13.27
C ALA A 95 3.38 -2.09 -14.48
N ARG A 96 3.07 -3.38 -14.65
CA ARG A 96 3.45 -4.18 -15.83
C ARG A 96 2.94 -3.54 -17.12
N ARG A 97 1.67 -3.11 -17.16
CA ARG A 97 1.09 -2.42 -18.34
C ARG A 97 1.80 -1.12 -18.68
N ARG A 98 2.35 -0.42 -17.69
CA ARG A 98 3.13 0.82 -17.86
C ARG A 98 4.59 0.59 -18.27
N GLY A 99 5.05 -0.66 -18.35
CA GLY A 99 6.41 -0.99 -18.76
C GLY A 99 7.49 -0.61 -17.73
N VAL A 100 7.14 -0.50 -16.44
CA VAL A 100 8.14 -0.25 -15.39
C VAL A 100 8.98 -1.50 -15.11
N SER A 101 10.10 -1.35 -14.41
CA SER A 101 11.05 -2.44 -14.17
C SER A 101 10.42 -3.61 -13.39
N ALA A 102 10.94 -4.83 -13.62
CA ALA A 102 10.53 -6.03 -12.88
C ALA A 102 10.73 -5.88 -11.36
N ARG A 103 11.71 -5.08 -10.94
CA ARG A 103 11.97 -4.75 -9.54
C ARG A 103 10.85 -3.92 -8.94
N VAL A 104 10.41 -2.85 -9.62
CA VAL A 104 9.27 -2.02 -9.21
C VAL A 104 8.00 -2.86 -9.09
N ILE A 105 7.72 -3.69 -10.09
CA ILE A 105 6.56 -4.60 -10.11
C ILE A 105 6.57 -5.52 -8.88
N ARG A 106 7.72 -6.14 -8.57
CA ARG A 106 7.87 -7.03 -7.40
C ARG A 106 7.62 -6.30 -6.09
N LEU A 107 8.17 -5.09 -5.93
CA LEU A 107 8.00 -4.29 -4.72
C LEU A 107 6.53 -3.92 -4.49
N ILE A 108 5.83 -3.51 -5.56
CA ILE A 108 4.38 -3.22 -5.50
C ILE A 108 3.59 -4.49 -5.17
N GLU A 109 3.88 -5.63 -5.81
CA GLU A 109 3.13 -6.87 -5.57
C GLU A 109 3.23 -7.36 -4.12
N ARG A 110 4.40 -7.16 -3.49
CA ARG A 110 4.72 -7.73 -2.17
C ARG A 110 4.51 -6.78 -1.00
N HIS A 111 4.08 -5.53 -1.20
CA HIS A 111 4.06 -4.52 -0.13
C HIS A 111 3.10 -4.83 1.05
N HIS A 112 2.13 -5.74 0.89
CA HIS A 112 1.28 -6.25 2.00
C HIS A 112 1.84 -7.47 2.74
N GLU A 113 2.89 -8.07 2.18
CA GLU A 113 3.54 -9.22 2.77
C GLU A 113 4.50 -8.80 3.88
N ARG A 114 4.99 -9.78 4.64
CA ARG A 114 6.06 -9.53 5.59
C ARG A 114 7.33 -9.23 4.77
N PRO A 115 7.99 -8.08 4.98
CA PRO A 115 9.18 -7.73 4.22
C PRO A 115 10.34 -8.68 4.58
N VAL A 116 11.03 -9.17 3.55
CA VAL A 116 12.15 -10.11 3.62
C VAL A 116 13.46 -9.41 3.24
N THR A 117 13.43 -8.55 2.23
CA THR A 117 14.60 -7.78 1.79
C THR A 117 14.71 -6.42 2.50
N SER A 118 15.87 -5.76 2.39
CA SER A 118 16.08 -4.41 2.92
C SER A 118 15.20 -3.36 2.24
N GLU A 119 15.05 -3.44 0.92
CA GLU A 119 14.17 -2.56 0.15
C GLU A 119 12.69 -2.74 0.51
N GLU A 120 12.23 -3.99 0.72
CA GLU A 120 10.86 -4.27 1.16
C GLU A 120 10.62 -3.71 2.57
N ARG A 121 11.62 -3.82 3.47
CA ARG A 121 11.55 -3.23 4.81
C ARG A 121 11.45 -1.71 4.75
N MET A 122 12.29 -1.07 3.93
CA MET A 122 12.30 0.38 3.78
C MET A 122 10.98 0.90 3.21
N LEU A 123 10.41 0.23 2.19
CA LEU A 123 9.09 0.54 1.66
C LEU A 123 8.00 0.37 2.72
N HIS A 124 8.03 -0.74 3.46
CA HIS A 124 7.05 -1.01 4.51
C HIS A 124 7.09 0.03 5.64
N GLU A 125 8.28 0.47 6.04
CA GLU A 125 8.46 1.48 7.09
C GLU A 125 8.02 2.87 6.60
N ALA A 126 8.41 3.25 5.37
CA ALA A 126 7.98 4.50 4.75
C ALA A 126 6.47 4.59 4.58
N ASP A 127 5.82 3.53 4.07
CA ASP A 127 4.37 3.45 3.94
C ASP A 127 3.67 3.66 5.29
N ARG A 128 4.17 3.03 6.34
CA ARG A 128 3.54 3.14 7.67
C ARG A 128 3.66 4.53 8.29
N GLU A 129 4.76 5.21 8.03
CA GLU A 129 5.03 6.56 8.54
C GLU A 129 4.34 7.64 7.71
N ALA A 130 4.10 7.41 6.42
CA ALA A 130 3.42 8.35 5.54
C ALA A 130 1.94 8.60 5.93
N VAL A 131 1.34 7.71 6.73
CA VAL A 131 0.00 7.90 7.29
C VAL A 131 0.04 8.87 8.49
N PRO A 132 -0.61 10.05 8.41
CA PRO A 132 -0.60 11.06 9.48
C PRO A 132 -1.31 10.64 10.78
#